data_AF-A0A9D0Z5T0-F1
#
_entry.id   AF-A0A9D0Z5T0-F1
#
_cell.length_a   1.000
_cell.length_b   1.000
_cell.length_c   1.000
_cell.angle_alpha   90.00
_cell.angle_beta   90.00
_cell.angle_gamma   90.00
#
_symmetry.space_group_name_H-M   'P 1'
#
loop_
_entity.id
_entity.type
_entity.pdbx_description
1 polymer ?
#
loop_
_entity_poly.entity_id
_entity_poly.type
_entity_poly.pdbx_seq_one_letter_code
_entity_poly.pdbx_strand_id
1 'polypeptide(L)'
;MKRRMAIFLVVLCLVLSVPVMVAGKDQTPAQAANGVVQVYAETTLSDGMVYAGVGSAFGVGKIGEETDIFITNRHVVTAANQDGSLTQSQRVYLMLEENSYSTTVRAVESEGQLYTVDALPPIYDIQTERMVACDVLYISPDFDFAVLQARERVPGRVALELAAGAETLGVGQQVYALGFPALSDDVSTATGWEFSGNYFPNGNQQLPIYTYTQSYNSRVSDVTVTTGVVSRFTTMASEGDVQVIQHDATIHGGNSGGPLINSQGKVVGVNTYTANATESLNYAIYIDYVRQALDELGIDYNVRSSWGWIAIVVVALAAVGAGVWFVLRKKGSGKPRAGAPVYRTPQPQTVPGDSGFRIQGVSGYFGGKRYAVNHVVRLGRDPQMNQLVYPQDVKGISRVHCELTVVEGKLYLKDAGSSYGTYLGGGQRLAANQAVELKPGDRFSLASQQETFVVDVKGGV
;
A
#
# COMPACT_ATOMS: atom_id res chain seq x y z
N MET A 1 -55.06 -8.82 -11.05
CA MET A 1 -53.71 -9.30 -10.65
C MET A 1 -52.73 -9.40 -11.81
N LYS A 2 -53.10 -10.02 -12.95
CA LYS A 2 -52.17 -10.27 -14.09
C LYS A 2 -51.42 -9.04 -14.63
N ARG A 3 -52.09 -7.88 -14.79
CA ARG A 3 -51.45 -6.62 -15.26
C ARG A 3 -50.42 -6.02 -14.28
N ARG A 4 -50.59 -6.23 -12.97
CA ARG A 4 -49.67 -5.69 -11.95
C ARG A 4 -48.43 -6.57 -11.77
N MET A 5 -48.57 -7.88 -11.95
CA MET A 5 -47.44 -8.82 -12.00
C MET A 5 -46.55 -8.60 -13.22
N ALA A 6 -47.15 -8.32 -14.38
CA ALA A 6 -46.39 -8.07 -15.61
C ALA A 6 -45.52 -6.79 -15.51
N ILE A 7 -46.04 -5.70 -14.96
CA ILE A 7 -45.27 -4.45 -14.75
C ILE A 7 -44.12 -4.68 -13.76
N PHE A 8 -44.35 -5.48 -12.71
CA PHE A 8 -43.33 -5.81 -11.73
C PHE A 8 -42.17 -6.63 -12.34
N LEU A 9 -42.50 -7.59 -13.20
CA LEU A 9 -41.52 -8.44 -13.88
C LEU A 9 -40.70 -7.64 -14.90
N VAL A 10 -41.33 -6.70 -15.60
CA VAL A 10 -40.66 -5.80 -16.56
C VAL A 10 -39.72 -4.82 -15.86
N VAL A 11 -40.12 -4.24 -14.71
CA VAL A 11 -39.24 -3.37 -13.91
C VAL A 11 -38.09 -4.15 -13.29
N LEU A 12 -38.34 -5.37 -12.80
CA LEU A 12 -37.28 -6.23 -12.26
C LEU A 12 -36.27 -6.65 -13.34
N CYS A 13 -36.75 -6.97 -14.55
CA CYS A 13 -35.87 -7.27 -15.69
C CYS A 13 -35.09 -6.04 -16.17
N LEU A 14 -35.67 -4.83 -16.14
CA LEU A 14 -34.99 -3.58 -16.49
C LEU A 14 -33.93 -3.15 -15.46
N VAL A 15 -34.14 -3.44 -14.17
CA VAL A 15 -33.15 -3.18 -13.10
C VAL A 15 -32.02 -4.22 -13.12
N LEU A 16 -32.31 -5.45 -13.53
CA LEU A 16 -31.29 -6.51 -13.75
C LEU A 16 -30.55 -6.37 -15.09
N SER A 17 -31.05 -5.57 -16.02
CA SER A 17 -30.41 -5.31 -17.32
C SER A 17 -29.59 -4.03 -17.37
N VAL A 18 -29.34 -3.37 -16.23
CA VAL A 18 -28.33 -2.30 -16.19
C VAL A 18 -27.00 -2.98 -16.51
N PRO A 19 -26.31 -2.60 -17.60
CA PRO A 19 -25.03 -3.21 -17.93
C PRO A 19 -24.15 -3.08 -16.70
N VAL A 20 -23.61 -4.21 -16.23
CA VAL A 20 -22.47 -4.24 -15.33
C VAL A 20 -21.43 -3.34 -16.00
N MET A 21 -21.30 -2.10 -15.52
CA MET A 21 -20.19 -1.25 -15.93
C MET A 21 -18.96 -2.03 -15.52
N VAL A 22 -18.22 -2.47 -16.54
CA VAL A 22 -17.03 -3.28 -16.46
C VAL A 22 -16.17 -2.75 -15.32
N ALA A 23 -15.96 -3.60 -14.31
CA ALA A 23 -14.92 -3.40 -13.32
C ALA A 23 -13.66 -2.96 -14.06
N GLY A 24 -13.10 -1.78 -13.75
CA GLY A 24 -11.81 -1.36 -14.30
C GLY A 24 -10.86 -2.55 -14.20
N LYS A 25 -10.29 -2.97 -15.34
CA LYS A 25 -9.42 -4.15 -15.42
C LYS A 25 -8.34 -4.02 -14.35
N ASP A 26 -8.10 -5.09 -13.59
CA ASP A 26 -6.91 -5.18 -12.74
C ASP A 26 -5.68 -4.83 -13.58
N GLN A 27 -4.82 -3.95 -13.08
CA GLN A 27 -3.60 -3.58 -13.80
C GLN A 27 -2.70 -4.81 -13.85
N THR A 28 -2.28 -5.23 -15.04
CA THR A 28 -1.27 -6.28 -15.14
C THR A 28 0.07 -5.74 -14.62
N PRO A 29 1.01 -6.60 -14.17
CA PRO A 29 2.35 -6.15 -13.80
C PRO A 29 3.04 -5.31 -14.89
N ALA A 30 2.81 -5.66 -16.17
CA ALA A 30 3.32 -4.87 -17.30
C ALA A 30 2.66 -3.48 -17.42
N GLN A 31 1.39 -3.33 -17.03
CA GLN A 31 0.72 -2.04 -17.02
C GLN A 31 1.17 -1.15 -15.85
N ALA A 32 1.55 -1.76 -14.72
CA ALA A 32 2.08 -1.04 -13.56
C ALA A 32 3.42 -0.33 -13.87
N ALA A 33 4.18 -0.77 -14.87
CA ALA A 33 5.39 -0.06 -15.33
C ALA A 33 5.12 1.39 -15.74
N ASN A 34 3.91 1.73 -16.21
CA ASN A 34 3.55 3.11 -16.54
C ASN A 34 3.53 4.02 -15.30
N GLY A 35 3.37 3.47 -14.10
CA GLY A 35 3.44 4.23 -12.86
C GLY A 35 4.82 4.30 -12.24
N VAL A 36 5.85 3.75 -12.88
CA VAL A 36 7.23 3.71 -12.35
C VAL A 36 8.09 4.73 -13.08
N VAL A 37 8.95 5.45 -12.37
CA VAL A 37 9.88 6.45 -12.90
C VAL A 37 11.27 6.28 -12.28
N GLN A 38 12.30 6.75 -12.96
CA GLN A 38 13.65 6.77 -12.43
C GLN A 38 13.93 8.10 -11.74
N VAL A 39 14.60 8.06 -10.60
CA VAL A 39 14.92 9.25 -9.79
C VAL A 39 16.41 9.48 -9.83
N TYR A 40 16.78 10.74 -10.05
CA TYR A 40 18.13 11.26 -9.91
C TYR A 40 18.15 12.29 -8.78
N ALA A 41 19.09 12.18 -7.86
CA ALA A 41 19.21 13.11 -6.73
C ALA A 41 20.66 13.51 -6.47
N GLU A 42 20.91 14.81 -6.31
CA GLU A 42 22.21 15.35 -5.93
C GLU A 42 22.19 15.86 -4.49
N THR A 43 23.21 15.47 -3.74
CA THR A 43 23.43 15.89 -2.36
C THR A 43 24.84 16.44 -2.23
N THR A 44 24.94 17.72 -1.89
CA THR A 44 26.20 18.31 -1.41
C THR A 44 26.33 18.03 0.08
N LEU A 45 27.33 17.23 0.45
CA LEU A 45 27.64 16.88 1.82
C LEU A 45 28.28 18.05 2.59
N SER A 46 28.38 17.92 3.91
CA SER A 46 28.95 18.96 4.77
C SER A 46 30.42 19.29 4.49
N ASP A 47 31.16 18.36 3.91
CA ASP A 47 32.55 18.54 3.46
C ASP A 47 32.68 19.14 2.04
N GLY A 48 31.55 19.45 1.40
CA GLY A 48 31.48 20.00 0.05
C GLY A 48 31.55 18.96 -1.07
N MET A 49 31.67 17.66 -0.74
CA MET A 49 31.58 16.60 -1.76
C MET A 49 30.16 16.48 -2.29
N VAL A 50 30.03 16.33 -3.61
CA VAL A 50 28.74 16.09 -4.26
C VAL A 50 28.56 14.59 -4.47
N TYR A 51 27.49 14.06 -3.90
CA TYR A 51 27.03 12.69 -4.10
C TYR A 51 25.80 12.67 -4.99
N ALA A 52 25.77 11.76 -5.96
CA ALA A 52 24.60 11.52 -6.80
C ALA A 52 24.00 10.15 -6.49
N GLY A 53 22.72 10.13 -6.15
CA GLY A 53 21.90 8.93 -5.98
C GLY A 53 21.02 8.69 -7.20
N VAL A 54 20.90 7.43 -7.60
CA VAL A 54 19.94 7.01 -8.63
C VAL A 54 19.16 5.82 -8.13
N GLY A 55 17.85 5.86 -8.33
CA GLY A 55 16.94 4.77 -7.97
C GLY A 55 15.64 4.85 -8.74
N SER A 56 14.63 4.16 -8.24
CA SER A 56 13.28 4.15 -8.80
C SER A 56 12.28 4.84 -7.88
N ALA A 57 11.15 5.23 -8.44
CA ALA A 57 9.99 5.69 -7.72
C ALA A 57 8.71 5.22 -8.42
N PHE A 58 7.59 5.29 -7.71
CA PHE A 58 6.28 5.03 -8.29
C PHE A 58 5.24 6.08 -7.93
N GLY A 59 4.36 6.34 -8.87
CA GLY A 59 3.29 7.31 -8.76
C GLY A 59 2.17 6.82 -7.82
N VAL A 60 1.68 7.71 -6.97
CA VAL A 60 0.51 7.50 -6.12
C VAL A 60 -0.52 8.59 -6.34
N GLY A 61 -1.78 8.32 -6.07
CA GLY A 61 -2.87 9.24 -6.41
C GLY A 61 -4.16 8.51 -6.78
N LYS A 62 -4.97 9.15 -7.63
CA LYS A 62 -6.17 8.55 -8.20
C LYS A 62 -5.79 7.55 -9.29
N ILE A 63 -6.15 6.27 -9.10
CA ILE A 63 -5.79 5.15 -10.00
C ILE A 63 -6.07 5.50 -11.46
N GLY A 64 -5.04 5.31 -12.30
CA GLY A 64 -5.13 5.48 -13.75
C GLY A 64 -5.16 6.94 -14.23
N GLU A 65 -5.17 7.91 -13.32
CA GLU A 65 -4.93 9.31 -13.62
C GLU A 65 -3.42 9.60 -13.58
N GLU A 66 -2.99 10.60 -14.36
CA GLU A 66 -1.63 11.13 -14.27
C GLU A 66 -1.40 11.71 -12.87
N THR A 67 -0.22 11.47 -12.32
CA THR A 67 0.14 11.94 -10.99
C THR A 67 1.43 12.77 -11.00
N ASP A 68 1.51 13.71 -10.07
CA ASP A 68 2.68 14.46 -9.70
C ASP A 68 3.29 13.98 -8.37
N ILE A 69 2.67 13.03 -7.66
CA ILE A 69 3.17 12.50 -6.39
C ILE A 69 3.83 11.14 -6.59
N PHE A 70 5.06 11.02 -6.10
CA PHE A 70 5.89 9.83 -6.26
C PHE A 70 6.48 9.37 -4.93
N ILE A 71 6.59 8.05 -4.74
CA ILE A 71 7.20 7.41 -3.58
C ILE A 71 8.52 6.79 -4.01
N THR A 72 9.57 6.99 -3.20
CA THR A 72 10.89 6.37 -3.38
C THR A 72 11.50 6.00 -2.01
N ASN A 73 12.72 5.48 -1.98
CA ASN A 73 13.44 5.26 -0.72
C ASN A 73 14.01 6.56 -0.15
N ARG A 74 14.24 6.58 1.17
CA ARG A 74 14.92 7.69 1.83
C ARG A 74 16.37 7.80 1.37
N HIS A 75 17.07 6.67 1.23
CA HIS A 75 18.47 6.66 0.79
C HIS A 75 18.67 7.13 -0.67
N VAL A 76 17.60 7.17 -1.48
CA VAL A 76 17.68 7.74 -2.85
C VAL A 76 17.77 9.26 -2.81
N VAL A 77 17.16 9.90 -1.80
CA VAL A 77 17.08 11.37 -1.67
C VAL A 77 17.80 11.92 -0.43
N THR A 78 18.69 11.12 0.15
CA THR A 78 19.56 11.51 1.25
C THR A 78 20.94 10.89 1.07
N ALA A 79 21.98 11.54 1.58
CA ALA A 79 23.31 10.99 1.66
C ALA A 79 23.88 11.18 3.08
N ALA A 80 24.69 10.22 3.54
CA ALA A 80 25.32 10.27 4.84
C ALA A 80 26.59 11.14 4.81
N ASN A 81 26.72 12.06 5.76
CA ASN A 81 27.97 12.75 6.05
C ASN A 81 28.94 11.81 6.77
N GLN A 82 30.21 12.21 6.87
CA GLN A 82 31.25 11.43 7.55
C GLN A 82 30.94 11.15 9.03
N ASP A 83 30.15 12.00 9.68
CA ASP A 83 29.71 11.86 11.06
C ASP A 83 28.46 10.97 11.22
N GLY A 84 27.94 10.42 10.12
CA GLY A 84 26.74 9.59 10.08
C GLY A 84 25.42 10.35 10.04
N SER A 85 25.42 11.69 10.14
CA SER A 85 24.22 12.49 9.94
C SER A 85 23.78 12.44 8.48
N LEU A 86 22.47 12.55 8.22
CA LEU A 86 21.92 12.52 6.87
C LEU A 86 21.67 13.93 6.35
N THR A 87 22.13 14.20 5.13
CA THR A 87 21.81 15.40 4.37
C THR A 87 20.77 15.06 3.32
N GLN A 88 19.66 15.81 3.29
CA GLN A 88 18.67 15.72 2.21
C GLN A 88 19.25 16.25 0.90
N SER A 89 18.96 15.58 -0.22
CA SER A 89 19.33 16.02 -1.56
C SER A 89 18.73 17.39 -1.89
N GLN A 90 19.57 18.29 -2.43
CA GLN A 90 19.14 19.64 -2.79
C GLN A 90 18.49 19.71 -4.17
N ARG A 91 18.82 18.75 -5.04
CA ARG A 91 18.24 18.67 -6.39
C ARG A 91 17.75 17.25 -6.60
N VAL A 92 16.46 17.10 -6.88
CA VAL A 92 15.82 15.81 -7.15
C VAL A 92 15.06 15.93 -8.46
N TYR A 93 15.21 14.94 -9.32
CA TYR A 93 14.66 14.93 -10.67
C TYR A 93 14.08 13.56 -11.03
N LEU A 94 13.00 13.56 -11.80
CA LEU A 94 12.52 12.38 -12.51
C LEU A 94 13.13 12.35 -13.90
N MET A 95 13.77 11.24 -14.23
CA MET A 95 14.29 10.99 -15.57
C MET A 95 13.21 10.26 -16.37
N LEU A 96 12.86 10.82 -17.53
CA LEU A 96 11.72 10.35 -18.34
C LEU A 96 12.10 9.99 -19.77
N GLU A 97 13.21 10.54 -20.26
CA GLU A 97 13.64 10.47 -21.65
C GLU A 97 15.02 9.81 -21.79
N GLU A 98 15.41 9.55 -23.04
CA GLU A 98 16.75 9.05 -23.36
C GLU A 98 17.82 10.11 -23.11
N ASN A 99 19.02 9.63 -22.76
CA ASN A 99 20.22 10.46 -22.65
C ASN A 99 20.07 11.62 -21.66
N SER A 100 19.22 11.44 -20.65
CA SER A 100 19.08 12.41 -19.55
C SER A 100 20.36 12.42 -18.70
N TYR A 101 21.11 11.31 -18.72
CA TYR A 101 22.37 11.13 -18.01
C TYR A 101 23.37 10.38 -18.90
N SER A 102 24.64 10.80 -18.87
CA SER A 102 25.73 10.06 -19.50
C SER A 102 27.02 10.13 -18.69
N THR A 103 27.83 9.08 -18.80
CA THR A 103 29.15 8.99 -18.18
C THR A 103 30.19 8.83 -19.28
N THR A 104 31.20 9.70 -19.30
CA THR A 104 32.36 9.59 -20.18
C THR A 104 33.58 9.16 -19.37
N VAL A 105 33.98 7.89 -19.52
CA VAL A 105 35.22 7.37 -18.95
C VAL A 105 36.39 7.83 -19.81
N ARG A 106 37.50 8.17 -19.16
CA ARG A 106 38.72 8.65 -19.80
C ARG A 106 39.87 7.72 -19.47
N ALA A 107 40.60 7.29 -20.49
CA ALA A 107 41.76 6.43 -20.35
C ALA A 107 42.92 6.95 -21.19
N VAL A 108 44.15 6.66 -20.74
CA VAL A 108 45.35 6.87 -21.54
C VAL A 108 45.72 5.58 -22.25
N GLU A 109 46.21 5.68 -23.48
CA GLU A 109 46.81 4.54 -24.15
C GLU A 109 48.32 4.53 -23.88
N SER A 110 48.84 3.37 -23.45
CA SER A 110 50.27 3.10 -23.37
C SER A 110 50.53 1.68 -23.85
N GLU A 111 51.52 1.51 -24.74
CA GLU A 111 51.90 0.20 -25.29
C GLU A 111 50.73 -0.59 -25.92
N GLY A 112 49.77 0.11 -26.54
CA GLY A 112 48.60 -0.50 -27.18
C GLY A 112 47.53 -1.00 -26.20
N GLN A 113 47.57 -0.57 -24.94
CA GLN A 113 46.58 -0.89 -23.91
C GLN A 113 46.02 0.39 -23.29
N LEU A 114 44.75 0.36 -22.92
CA LEU A 114 44.05 1.49 -22.30
C LEU A 114 44.03 1.33 -20.78
N TYR A 115 44.37 2.41 -20.08
CA TYR A 115 44.39 2.47 -18.62
C TYR A 115 43.68 3.72 -18.11
N THR A 116 42.78 3.56 -17.14
CA THR A 116 42.24 4.71 -16.40
C THR A 116 43.30 5.25 -15.44
N VAL A 117 43.34 6.57 -15.29
CA VAL A 117 44.26 7.25 -14.35
C VAL A 117 43.46 8.22 -13.49
N ASP A 118 43.78 8.30 -12.20
CA ASP A 118 43.03 9.12 -11.23
C ASP A 118 42.98 10.60 -11.60
N ALA A 119 44.01 11.09 -12.31
CA ALA A 119 44.08 12.46 -12.80
C ALA A 119 43.10 12.76 -13.97
N LEU A 120 42.46 11.74 -14.53
CA LEU A 120 41.41 11.85 -15.55
C LEU A 120 40.12 11.21 -15.03
N PRO A 121 39.43 11.82 -14.05
CA PRO A 121 38.18 11.28 -13.53
C PRO A 121 37.12 11.19 -14.64
N PRO A 122 36.13 10.29 -14.52
CA PRO A 122 34.99 10.28 -15.44
C PRO A 122 34.31 11.64 -15.48
N ILE A 123 33.76 11.99 -16.64
CA ILE A 123 32.91 13.17 -16.80
C ILE A 123 31.47 12.69 -16.75
N TYR A 124 30.67 13.33 -15.90
CA TYR A 124 29.23 13.09 -15.83
C TYR A 124 28.52 14.26 -16.51
N ASP A 125 27.66 13.96 -17.47
CA ASP A 125 26.83 14.95 -18.15
C ASP A 125 25.35 14.67 -17.84
N ILE A 126 24.70 15.66 -17.24
CA ILE A 126 23.35 15.58 -16.70
C ILE A 126 22.50 16.64 -17.40
N GLN A 127 21.62 16.18 -18.28
CA GLN A 127 20.77 17.02 -19.11
C GLN A 127 19.46 17.34 -18.37
N THR A 128 19.55 18.14 -17.29
CA THR A 128 18.41 18.40 -16.40
C THR A 128 17.21 19.08 -17.07
N GLU A 129 17.42 19.75 -18.20
CA GLU A 129 16.37 20.31 -19.05
C GLU A 129 15.48 19.25 -19.71
N ARG A 130 15.91 17.98 -19.68
CA ARG A 130 15.14 16.81 -20.14
C ARG A 130 14.50 16.03 -18.98
N MET A 131 14.63 16.55 -17.76
CA MET A 131 14.12 15.93 -16.54
C MET A 131 13.02 16.79 -15.91
N VAL A 132 12.20 16.18 -15.06
CA VAL A 132 11.20 16.92 -14.27
C VAL A 132 11.72 17.10 -12.85
N ALA A 133 11.87 18.35 -12.42
CA ALA A 133 12.31 18.65 -11.06
C ALA A 133 11.23 18.28 -10.03
N CYS A 134 11.67 17.79 -8.87
CA CYS A 134 10.83 17.42 -7.74
C CYS A 134 11.16 18.20 -6.48
N ASP A 135 10.12 18.48 -5.70
CA ASP A 135 10.24 18.86 -4.30
C ASP A 135 10.12 17.60 -3.42
N VAL A 136 10.95 17.50 -2.38
CA VAL A 136 10.83 16.43 -1.38
C VAL A 136 9.84 16.89 -0.31
N LEU A 137 8.63 16.33 -0.34
CA LEU A 137 7.55 16.71 0.59
C LEU A 137 7.74 16.10 1.98
N TYR A 138 8.26 14.88 2.02
CA TYR A 138 8.41 14.12 3.25
C TYR A 138 9.55 13.13 3.13
N ILE A 139 10.32 13.01 4.20
CA ILE A 139 11.31 11.95 4.40
C ILE A 139 10.95 11.26 5.70
N SER A 140 10.71 9.95 5.64
CA SER A 140 10.38 9.20 6.84
C SER A 140 11.57 9.17 7.80
N PRO A 141 11.39 9.54 9.09
CA PRO A 141 12.46 9.45 10.07
C PRO A 141 12.77 8.00 10.46
N ASP A 142 11.77 7.13 10.40
CA ASP A 142 11.82 5.77 10.95
C ASP A 142 11.93 4.69 9.87
N PHE A 143 11.53 5.00 8.64
CA PHE A 143 11.43 4.03 7.55
C PHE A 143 12.22 4.52 6.33
N ASP A 144 12.72 3.61 5.51
CA ASP A 144 13.48 3.97 4.31
C ASP A 144 12.57 4.34 3.12
N PHE A 145 11.74 5.38 3.28
CA PHE A 145 10.95 5.96 2.19
C PHE A 145 10.86 7.49 2.25
N ALA A 146 10.54 8.09 1.10
CA ALA A 146 10.29 9.51 0.92
C ALA A 146 9.12 9.76 -0.06
N VAL A 147 8.47 10.91 0.09
CA VAL A 147 7.40 11.39 -0.80
C VAL A 147 7.93 12.59 -1.59
N LEU A 148 7.82 12.51 -2.91
CA LEU A 148 8.24 13.53 -3.86
C LEU A 148 7.02 14.12 -4.55
N GLN A 149 7.10 15.41 -4.87
CA GLN A 149 6.16 16.08 -5.76
C GLN A 149 6.89 16.64 -6.97
N ALA A 150 6.55 16.15 -8.15
CA ALA A 150 6.98 16.71 -9.42
C ALA A 150 6.41 18.12 -9.59
N ARG A 151 7.25 19.07 -9.97
CA ARG A 151 6.84 20.48 -10.18
C ARG A 151 5.95 20.68 -11.40
N GLU A 152 5.92 19.69 -12.27
CA GLU A 152 5.10 19.66 -13.48
C GLU A 152 4.44 18.29 -13.58
N ARG A 153 3.27 18.21 -14.23
CA ARG A 153 2.65 16.93 -14.53
C ARG A 153 3.59 16.10 -15.39
N VAL A 154 3.62 14.81 -15.10
CA VAL A 154 4.49 13.85 -15.79
C VAL A 154 3.64 13.05 -16.78
N PRO A 155 3.57 13.44 -18.08
CA PRO A 155 2.62 12.83 -19.00
C PRO A 155 2.89 11.34 -19.17
N GLY A 156 1.81 10.55 -19.19
CA GLY A 156 1.90 9.10 -19.32
C GLY A 156 2.37 8.36 -18.06
N ARG A 157 2.63 9.04 -16.94
CA ARG A 157 2.91 8.39 -15.65
C ARG A 157 1.67 8.38 -14.78
N VAL A 158 1.14 7.19 -14.50
CA VAL A 158 -0.15 7.00 -13.82
C VAL A 158 0.03 6.58 -12.36
N ALA A 159 -0.89 7.00 -11.50
CA ALA A 159 -0.91 6.51 -10.13
C ALA A 159 -1.22 5.01 -10.07
N LEU A 160 -0.44 4.30 -9.25
CA LEU A 160 -0.63 2.88 -8.94
C LEU A 160 -1.63 2.69 -7.80
N GLU A 161 -2.37 1.59 -7.84
CA GLU A 161 -3.26 1.21 -6.74
C GLU A 161 -2.45 0.71 -5.54
N LEU A 162 -2.70 1.27 -4.36
CA LEU A 162 -2.11 0.77 -3.11
C LEU A 162 -2.98 -0.35 -2.53
N ALA A 163 -2.33 -1.42 -2.04
CA ALA A 163 -3.03 -2.45 -1.28
C ALA A 163 -3.61 -1.87 0.03
N ALA A 164 -4.64 -2.52 0.57
CA ALA A 164 -5.25 -2.10 1.84
C ALA A 164 -4.27 -2.20 3.02
N GLY A 165 -3.32 -3.14 2.91
CA GLY A 165 -2.19 -3.38 3.81
C GLY A 165 -1.29 -4.45 3.21
N ALA A 166 -0.03 -4.51 3.63
CA ALA A 166 0.93 -5.51 3.19
C ALA A 166 0.47 -6.95 3.52
N GLU A 167 -0.28 -7.13 4.60
CA GLU A 167 -0.83 -8.40 5.07
C GLU A 167 -1.99 -8.95 4.24
N THR A 168 -2.46 -8.20 3.24
CA THR A 168 -3.36 -8.74 2.20
C THR A 168 -2.68 -9.85 1.38
N LEU A 169 -1.35 -9.92 1.47
CA LEU A 169 -0.49 -10.90 0.84
C LEU A 169 -0.16 -12.05 1.81
N GLY A 170 -0.01 -13.26 1.28
CA GLY A 170 0.38 -14.46 2.04
C GLY A 170 1.77 -14.96 1.67
N VAL A 171 2.42 -15.68 2.59
CA VAL A 171 3.67 -16.42 2.29
C VAL A 171 3.41 -17.40 1.13
N GLY A 172 4.34 -17.44 0.17
CA GLY A 172 4.24 -18.23 -1.06
C GLY A 172 3.39 -17.60 -2.16
N GLN A 173 2.77 -16.44 -1.93
CA GLN A 173 2.10 -15.70 -3.01
C GLN A 173 3.12 -15.01 -3.91
N GLN A 174 2.79 -14.94 -5.20
CA GLN A 174 3.64 -14.32 -6.21
C GLN A 174 3.61 -12.80 -6.11
N VAL A 175 4.78 -12.20 -6.25
CA VAL A 175 5.02 -10.76 -6.27
C VAL A 175 5.91 -10.38 -7.44
N TYR A 176 5.86 -9.11 -7.80
CA TYR A 176 6.67 -8.52 -8.86
C TYR A 176 7.35 -7.27 -8.31
N ALA A 177 8.67 -7.19 -8.41
CA ALA A 177 9.41 -5.99 -8.08
C ALA A 177 9.70 -5.22 -9.38
N LEU A 178 9.24 -3.97 -9.42
CA LEU A 178 9.40 -3.09 -10.57
C LEU A 178 10.40 -1.99 -10.26
N GLY A 179 11.12 -1.54 -11.26
CA GLY A 179 11.99 -0.37 -11.19
C GLY A 179 12.85 -0.25 -12.44
N PHE A 180 13.82 0.65 -12.41
CA PHE A 180 14.80 0.82 -13.47
C PHE A 180 16.06 0.01 -13.19
N PRO A 181 16.82 -0.42 -14.21
CA PRO A 181 18.13 -1.02 -14.02
C PRO A 181 19.07 -0.04 -13.30
N ALA A 182 20.10 -0.58 -12.61
CA ALA A 182 21.17 0.29 -12.13
C ALA A 182 21.83 0.95 -13.35
N LEU A 183 22.37 2.16 -13.20
CA LEU A 183 23.02 2.87 -14.31
C LEU A 183 24.08 1.98 -15.00
N SER A 184 24.82 1.15 -14.28
CA SER A 184 25.80 0.23 -14.88
C SER A 184 25.23 -0.84 -15.82
N ASP A 185 23.94 -1.16 -15.71
CA ASP A 185 23.36 -2.38 -16.27
C ASP A 185 22.57 -2.13 -17.57
N ASP A 186 22.23 -0.86 -17.87
CA ASP A 186 21.43 -0.51 -19.06
C ASP A 186 22.00 0.70 -19.80
N VAL A 187 23.03 0.41 -20.60
CA VAL A 187 23.65 1.38 -21.49
C VAL A 187 22.82 1.45 -22.77
N SER A 188 22.14 2.57 -22.99
CA SER A 188 21.30 2.76 -24.18
C SER A 188 22.13 2.90 -25.45
N THR A 189 23.22 3.64 -25.33
CA THR A 189 24.24 3.83 -26.36
C THR A 189 25.60 3.92 -25.70
N ALA A 190 26.56 3.21 -26.28
CA ALA A 190 27.96 3.32 -25.94
C ALA A 190 28.72 3.77 -27.18
N THR A 191 29.62 4.73 -27.04
CA THR A 191 30.62 4.99 -28.08
C THR A 191 31.62 3.82 -28.13
N GLY A 192 32.40 3.72 -29.19
CA GLY A 192 33.69 3.02 -29.08
C GLY A 192 34.64 3.81 -28.18
N TRP A 193 35.81 3.23 -27.87
CA TRP A 193 36.92 4.05 -27.40
C TRP A 193 37.37 4.95 -28.55
N GLU A 194 37.24 6.26 -28.35
CA GLU A 194 37.53 7.27 -29.37
C GLU A 194 38.65 8.17 -28.88
N PHE A 195 39.60 8.50 -29.76
CA PHE A 195 40.67 9.42 -29.40
C PHE A 195 40.07 10.82 -29.16
N SER A 196 40.32 11.38 -27.98
CA SER A 196 39.72 12.65 -27.55
C SER A 196 40.32 13.89 -28.21
N GLY A 197 41.40 13.74 -28.99
CA GLY A 197 42.19 14.86 -29.50
C GLY A 197 43.18 15.46 -28.48
N ASN A 198 43.17 14.97 -27.23
CA ASN A 198 44.00 15.47 -26.14
C ASN A 198 45.03 14.45 -25.67
N TYR A 199 46.07 14.94 -25.00
CA TYR A 199 47.16 14.11 -24.46
C TYR A 199 47.33 14.34 -22.95
N PHE A 200 47.64 13.27 -22.24
CA PHE A 200 48.00 13.27 -20.84
C PHE A 200 49.53 13.34 -20.68
N PRO A 201 50.06 14.31 -19.90
CA PRO A 201 51.49 14.41 -19.66
C PRO A 201 51.97 13.31 -18.70
N ASN A 202 52.98 12.54 -19.09
CA ASN A 202 53.64 11.54 -18.26
C ASN A 202 55.17 11.68 -18.37
N GLY A 203 55.76 12.51 -17.49
CA GLY A 203 57.18 12.87 -17.58
C GLY A 203 57.49 13.60 -18.89
N ASN A 204 58.40 13.05 -19.69
CA ASN A 204 58.74 13.59 -21.02
C ASN A 204 57.86 13.04 -22.15
N GLN A 205 56.91 12.14 -21.84
CA GLN A 205 56.02 11.53 -22.81
C GLN A 205 54.62 12.16 -22.76
N GLN A 206 53.93 12.12 -23.89
CA GLN A 206 52.52 12.49 -24.01
C GLN A 206 51.73 11.26 -24.43
N LEU A 207 50.83 10.81 -23.56
CA LEU A 207 49.99 9.64 -23.81
C LEU A 207 48.65 10.10 -24.39
N PRO A 208 48.17 9.56 -25.51
CA PRO A 208 46.89 9.96 -26.08
C PRO A 208 45.74 9.57 -25.14
N ILE A 209 44.79 10.47 -24.95
CA ILE A 209 43.60 10.24 -24.13
C ILE A 209 42.48 9.74 -25.03
N TYR A 210 41.89 8.61 -24.67
CA TYR A 210 40.68 8.07 -25.28
C TYR A 210 39.49 8.25 -24.33
N THR A 211 38.31 8.41 -24.92
CA THR A 211 37.03 8.54 -24.23
C THR A 211 36.10 7.42 -24.62
N TYR A 212 35.30 6.98 -23.66
CA TYR A 212 34.21 6.04 -23.87
C TYR A 212 32.98 6.55 -23.14
N THR A 213 31.94 6.90 -23.89
CA THR A 213 30.72 7.52 -23.36
C THR A 213 29.59 6.51 -23.34
N GLN A 214 28.97 6.36 -22.17
CA GLN A 214 27.75 5.60 -21.96
C GLN A 214 26.61 6.57 -21.70
N SER A 215 25.52 6.47 -22.45
CA SER A 215 24.27 7.18 -22.16
C SER A 215 23.24 6.21 -21.60
N TYR A 216 22.38 6.71 -20.73
CA TYR A 216 21.38 5.90 -20.03
C TYR A 216 19.96 6.37 -20.37
N ASN A 217 19.04 5.41 -20.46
CA ASN A 217 17.64 5.68 -20.79
C ASN A 217 16.74 5.53 -19.57
N SER A 218 15.62 6.26 -19.59
CA SER A 218 14.61 6.23 -18.52
C SER A 218 13.18 6.10 -19.08
N ARG A 219 13.02 5.38 -20.20
CA ARG A 219 11.70 5.16 -20.81
C ARG A 219 10.91 4.12 -20.02
N VAL A 220 9.58 4.12 -20.22
CA VAL A 220 8.71 3.06 -19.68
C VAL A 220 9.17 1.66 -20.12
N SER A 221 9.69 1.52 -21.34
CA SER A 221 10.19 0.24 -21.87
C SER A 221 11.38 -0.33 -21.11
N ASP A 222 12.07 0.53 -20.35
CA ASP A 222 13.32 0.19 -19.65
C ASP A 222 13.03 -0.21 -18.20
N VAL A 223 11.76 -0.14 -17.76
CA VAL A 223 11.34 -0.65 -16.46
C VAL A 223 11.54 -2.18 -16.43
N THR A 224 12.38 -2.64 -15.52
CA THR A 224 12.56 -4.05 -15.22
C THR A 224 11.42 -4.54 -14.35
N VAL A 225 10.99 -5.77 -14.62
CA VAL A 225 10.01 -6.49 -13.80
C VAL A 225 10.64 -7.81 -13.40
N THR A 226 10.98 -7.95 -12.13
CA THR A 226 11.49 -9.21 -11.58
C THR A 226 10.36 -9.92 -10.84
N THR A 227 10.30 -11.24 -10.95
CA THR A 227 9.22 -12.04 -10.37
C THR A 227 9.77 -12.89 -9.24
N GLY A 228 9.00 -13.04 -8.18
CA GLY A 228 9.32 -13.94 -7.07
C GLY A 228 8.10 -14.27 -6.24
N VAL A 229 8.34 -14.82 -5.06
CA VAL A 229 7.32 -15.15 -4.06
C VAL A 229 7.68 -14.55 -2.71
N VAL A 230 6.66 -14.30 -1.90
CA VAL A 230 6.86 -13.92 -0.50
C VAL A 230 7.47 -15.08 0.26
N SER A 231 8.67 -14.88 0.77
CA SER A 231 9.36 -15.85 1.63
C SER A 231 8.86 -15.74 3.08
N ARG A 232 8.74 -14.52 3.61
CA ARG A 232 8.26 -14.27 4.98
C ARG A 232 7.86 -12.81 5.19
N PHE A 233 7.02 -12.59 6.18
CA PHE A 233 6.86 -11.29 6.83
C PHE A 233 7.79 -11.22 8.04
N THR A 234 8.64 -10.21 8.12
CA THR A 234 9.64 -10.11 9.18
C THR A 234 9.85 -8.68 9.63
N THR A 235 10.59 -8.54 10.72
CA THR A 235 10.98 -7.27 11.29
C THR A 235 12.50 -7.14 11.20
N MET A 236 12.98 -6.05 10.61
CA MET A 236 14.40 -5.70 10.56
C MET A 236 14.77 -4.93 11.82
N ALA A 237 15.24 -5.65 12.85
CA ALA A 237 15.66 -5.07 14.12
C ALA A 237 16.83 -4.08 13.96
N SER A 238 17.71 -4.31 12.99
CA SER A 238 18.83 -3.42 12.66
C SER A 238 18.40 -2.05 12.13
N GLU A 239 17.13 -1.90 11.74
CA GLU A 239 16.55 -0.65 11.24
C GLU A 239 15.49 -0.08 12.17
N GLY A 240 15.46 -0.48 13.45
CA GLY A 240 14.48 0.04 14.40
C GLY A 240 13.14 -0.71 14.37
N ASP A 241 13.20 -2.03 14.17
CA ASP A 241 12.04 -2.92 14.12
C ASP A 241 11.03 -2.60 12.99
N VAL A 242 11.56 -2.29 11.80
CA VAL A 242 10.76 -2.04 10.60
C VAL A 242 10.14 -3.33 10.06
N GLN A 243 8.83 -3.32 9.79
CA GLN A 243 8.16 -4.44 9.13
C GLN A 243 8.47 -4.45 7.64
N VAL A 244 8.95 -5.60 7.17
CA VAL A 244 9.35 -5.80 5.77
C VAL A 244 8.81 -7.11 5.22
N ILE A 245 8.51 -7.09 3.92
CA ILE A 245 8.17 -8.27 3.13
C ILE A 245 9.48 -8.83 2.61
N GLN A 246 9.87 -10.01 3.07
CA GLN A 246 10.99 -10.75 2.51
C GLN A 246 10.51 -11.55 1.30
N HIS A 247 11.22 -11.44 0.18
CA HIS A 247 10.92 -12.16 -1.06
C HIS A 247 12.19 -12.52 -1.84
N ASP A 248 12.04 -13.40 -2.84
CA ASP A 248 13.14 -13.81 -3.72
C ASP A 248 13.10 -13.13 -5.11
N ALA A 249 12.13 -12.25 -5.38
CA ALA A 249 12.18 -11.39 -6.57
C ALA A 249 13.43 -10.50 -6.52
N THR A 250 14.22 -10.50 -7.60
CA THR A 250 15.52 -9.83 -7.64
C THR A 250 15.40 -8.32 -7.44
N ILE A 251 16.16 -7.78 -6.48
CA ILE A 251 16.39 -6.35 -6.29
C ILE A 251 17.87 -6.04 -6.60
N HIS A 252 18.10 -4.97 -7.34
CA HIS A 252 19.41 -4.39 -7.62
C HIS A 252 19.36 -2.88 -7.35
N GLY A 253 20.50 -2.19 -7.34
CA GLY A 253 20.56 -0.76 -6.97
C GLY A 253 19.54 0.12 -7.71
N GLY A 254 19.30 -0.15 -9.00
CA GLY A 254 18.34 0.63 -9.78
C GLY A 254 16.86 0.46 -9.43
N ASN A 255 16.38 -0.74 -9.05
CA ASN A 255 14.94 -0.97 -8.81
C ASN A 255 14.54 -0.73 -7.35
N SER A 256 15.51 -0.41 -6.49
CA SER A 256 15.27 0.14 -5.16
C SER A 256 14.45 1.43 -5.27
N GLY A 257 13.45 1.56 -4.40
CA GLY A 257 12.51 2.69 -4.36
C GLY A 257 11.31 2.50 -5.28
N GLY A 258 11.38 1.55 -6.21
CA GLY A 258 10.25 1.11 -7.00
C GLY A 258 9.25 0.26 -6.19
N PRO A 259 8.08 -0.07 -6.77
CA PRO A 259 7.04 -0.78 -6.05
C PRO A 259 7.27 -2.30 -6.07
N LEU A 260 6.94 -2.94 -4.95
CA LEU A 260 6.59 -4.37 -4.92
C LEU A 260 5.08 -4.49 -5.12
N ILE A 261 4.65 -5.22 -6.15
CA ILE A 261 3.22 -5.41 -6.45
C ILE A 261 2.81 -6.88 -6.36
N ASN A 262 1.53 -7.10 -6.03
CA ASN A 262 0.93 -8.44 -6.10
C ASN A 262 0.42 -8.78 -7.52
N SER A 263 -0.12 -9.98 -7.70
CA SER A 263 -0.68 -10.44 -8.99
C SER A 263 -1.88 -9.65 -9.51
N GLN A 264 -2.47 -8.78 -8.69
CA GLN A 264 -3.56 -7.88 -9.07
C GLN A 264 -3.06 -6.47 -9.47
N GLY A 265 -1.74 -6.25 -9.48
CA GLY A 265 -1.14 -4.96 -9.79
C GLY A 265 -1.15 -3.96 -8.63
N LYS A 266 -1.50 -4.39 -7.41
CA LYS A 266 -1.54 -3.51 -6.24
C LYS A 266 -0.20 -3.46 -5.55
N VAL A 267 0.24 -2.25 -5.20
CA VAL A 267 1.48 -2.03 -4.44
C VAL A 267 1.30 -2.52 -3.01
N VAL A 268 2.13 -3.50 -2.62
CA VAL A 268 2.17 -4.09 -1.27
C VAL A 268 3.39 -3.61 -0.48
N GLY A 269 4.39 -3.04 -1.14
CA GLY A 269 5.55 -2.44 -0.46
C GLY A 269 6.45 -1.60 -1.37
N VAL A 270 7.47 -1.00 -0.77
CA VAL A 270 8.53 -0.24 -1.45
C VAL A 270 9.80 -1.07 -1.45
N ASN A 271 10.33 -1.42 -2.62
CA ASN A 271 11.56 -2.20 -2.74
C ASN A 271 12.71 -1.47 -2.03
N THR A 272 13.49 -2.17 -1.21
CA THR A 272 14.70 -1.60 -0.59
C THR A 272 15.89 -2.55 -0.80
N TYR A 273 16.98 -2.02 -1.30
CA TYR A 273 18.23 -2.76 -1.50
C TYR A 273 19.09 -2.69 -0.24
N THR A 274 19.39 -3.85 0.36
CA THR A 274 20.35 -3.96 1.47
C THR A 274 21.65 -4.58 0.96
N ALA A 275 22.75 -3.81 0.98
CA ALA A 275 24.07 -4.26 0.49
C ALA A 275 24.64 -5.49 1.24
N ASN A 276 24.10 -5.80 2.43
CA ASN A 276 24.47 -6.96 3.25
C ASN A 276 23.58 -8.20 3.01
N ALA A 277 22.76 -8.22 1.95
CA ALA A 277 21.97 -9.39 1.57
C ALA A 277 22.89 -10.54 1.11
N THR A 278 23.40 -11.33 2.06
CA THR A 278 24.06 -12.59 1.79
C THR A 278 23.00 -13.60 1.33
N GLU A 279 23.08 -14.00 0.06
CA GLU A 279 22.17 -14.92 -0.66
C GLU A 279 20.75 -14.37 -0.85
N SER A 280 20.20 -14.50 -2.07
CA SER A 280 18.82 -14.31 -2.61
C SER A 280 17.67 -13.76 -1.73
N LEU A 281 17.93 -12.88 -0.77
CA LEU A 281 16.99 -12.36 0.20
C LEU A 281 16.83 -10.87 -0.04
N ASN A 282 15.67 -10.50 -0.57
CA ASN A 282 15.31 -9.13 -0.87
C ASN A 282 14.16 -8.68 0.04
N TYR A 283 14.09 -7.38 0.30
CA TYR A 283 13.13 -6.81 1.22
C TYR A 283 12.34 -5.69 0.56
N ALA A 284 11.07 -5.56 0.95
CA ALA A 284 10.24 -4.40 0.66
C ALA A 284 9.60 -3.88 1.94
N ILE A 285 9.66 -2.56 2.14
CA ILE A 285 9.04 -1.86 3.26
C ILE A 285 7.52 -1.92 3.09
N TYR A 286 6.78 -2.19 4.16
CA TYR A 286 5.32 -2.27 4.10
C TYR A 286 4.68 -1.00 3.53
N ILE A 287 3.71 -1.17 2.63
CA ILE A 287 2.98 -0.03 2.06
C ILE A 287 2.17 0.74 3.12
N ASP A 288 1.85 0.09 4.25
CA ASP A 288 1.16 0.68 5.40
C ASP A 288 1.83 1.96 5.92
N TYR A 289 3.16 1.99 5.96
CA TYR A 289 3.91 3.17 6.40
C TYR A 289 3.77 4.35 5.44
N VAL A 290 3.80 4.06 4.13
CA VAL A 290 3.58 5.07 3.08
C VAL A 290 2.16 5.61 3.17
N ARG A 291 1.15 4.73 3.32
CA ARG A 291 -0.26 5.12 3.45
C ARG A 291 -0.48 6.05 4.64
N GLN A 292 0.10 5.72 5.80
CA GLN A 292 0.03 6.58 6.97
C GLN A 292 0.61 7.97 6.69
N ALA A 293 1.79 8.05 6.06
CA ALA A 293 2.37 9.34 5.70
C ALA A 293 1.52 10.11 4.68
N LEU A 294 0.93 9.43 3.69
CA LEU A 294 0.02 10.07 2.73
C LEU A 294 -1.25 10.61 3.41
N ASP A 295 -1.83 9.87 4.37
CA ASP A 295 -2.96 10.32 5.18
C ASP A 295 -2.60 11.57 6.02
N GLU A 296 -1.42 11.59 6.64
CA GLU A 296 -0.91 12.73 7.41
C GLU A 296 -0.64 13.96 6.54
N LEU A 297 -0.18 13.75 5.30
CA LEU A 297 0.05 14.82 4.32
C LEU A 297 -1.24 15.27 3.62
N GLY A 298 -2.37 14.59 3.82
CA GLY A 298 -3.64 14.87 3.13
C GLY A 298 -3.57 14.60 1.63
N ILE A 299 -2.73 13.66 1.20
CA ILE A 299 -2.58 13.27 -0.20
C ILE A 299 -3.55 12.11 -0.48
N ASP A 300 -4.49 12.33 -1.40
CA ASP A 300 -5.42 11.30 -1.82
C ASP A 300 -4.67 10.13 -2.48
N TYR A 301 -4.94 8.91 -2.03
CA TYR A 301 -4.54 7.69 -2.71
C TYR A 301 -5.71 6.70 -2.75
N ASN A 302 -5.89 6.05 -3.89
CA ASN A 302 -7.00 5.12 -4.02
C ASN A 302 -6.64 3.72 -3.48
N VAL A 303 -7.47 3.26 -2.56
CA VAL A 303 -7.61 1.86 -2.18
C VAL A 303 -8.93 1.40 -2.77
N ARG A 304 -8.96 0.45 -3.70
CA ARG A 304 -10.24 0.02 -4.26
C ARG A 304 -11.02 -0.77 -3.21
N SER A 305 -11.83 -0.06 -2.43
CA SER A 305 -12.82 -0.66 -1.55
C SER A 305 -13.93 -1.26 -2.40
N SER A 306 -14.07 -2.58 -2.34
CA SER A 306 -15.16 -3.34 -2.96
C SER A 306 -16.56 -3.01 -2.39
N TRP A 307 -16.68 -2.02 -1.50
CA TRP A 307 -17.94 -1.66 -0.83
C TRP A 307 -18.79 -0.62 -1.58
N GLY A 308 -18.18 0.22 -2.42
CA GLY A 308 -18.87 1.35 -3.07
C GLY A 308 -20.04 0.92 -3.97
N TRP A 309 -19.84 -0.14 -4.77
CA TRP A 309 -20.89 -0.67 -5.64
C TRP A 309 -21.95 -1.48 -4.86
N ILE A 310 -21.57 -2.13 -3.76
CA ILE A 310 -22.51 -2.86 -2.89
C ILE A 310 -23.49 -1.86 -2.26
N ALA A 311 -23.02 -0.70 -1.81
CA ALA A 311 -23.89 0.36 -1.29
C ALA A 311 -24.88 0.87 -2.37
N ILE A 312 -24.44 1.04 -3.62
CA ILE A 312 -25.31 1.44 -4.74
C ILE A 312 -26.38 0.37 -5.01
N VAL A 313 -26.00 -0.91 -5.01
CA VAL A 313 -26.94 -2.03 -5.20
C VAL A 313 -27.95 -2.10 -4.03
N VAL A 314 -27.50 -1.92 -2.79
CA VAL A 314 -28.38 -1.92 -1.61
C VAL A 314 -29.37 -0.75 -1.65
N VAL A 315 -28.92 0.45 -2.03
CA VAL A 315 -29.80 1.62 -2.18
C VAL A 315 -30.80 1.44 -3.32
N ALA A 316 -30.38 0.88 -4.46
CA ALA A 316 -31.27 0.58 -5.57
C ALA A 316 -32.32 -0.46 -5.18
N LEU A 317 -31.94 -1.54 -4.49
CA LEU A 317 -32.86 -2.56 -3.99
C LEU A 317 -33.83 -2.00 -2.93
N ALA A 318 -33.35 -1.11 -2.05
CA ALA A 318 -34.19 -0.43 -1.07
C ALA A 318 -35.21 0.51 -1.73
N ALA A 319 -34.80 1.26 -2.76
CA ALA A 319 -35.70 2.13 -3.52
C ALA A 319 -36.77 1.33 -4.28
N VAL A 320 -36.40 0.19 -4.88
CA VAL A 320 -37.36 -0.74 -5.49
C VAL A 320 -38.31 -1.30 -4.42
N GLY A 321 -37.80 -1.77 -3.28
CA GLY A 321 -38.62 -2.25 -2.17
C GLY A 321 -39.61 -1.20 -1.65
N ALA A 322 -39.19 0.05 -1.53
CA ALA A 322 -40.04 1.17 -1.11
C ALA A 322 -41.12 1.49 -2.15
N GLY A 323 -40.78 1.50 -3.44
CA GLY A 323 -41.75 1.68 -4.53
C GLY A 323 -42.80 0.57 -4.56
N VAL A 324 -42.38 -0.68 -4.33
CA VAL A 324 -43.25 -1.85 -4.25
C VAL A 324 -44.18 -1.76 -3.05
N TRP A 325 -43.63 -1.44 -1.88
CA TRP A 325 -44.41 -1.26 -0.66
C TRP A 325 -45.45 -0.15 -0.79
N PHE A 326 -45.08 0.97 -1.43
CA PHE A 326 -45.99 2.09 -1.68
C PHE A 326 -47.14 1.70 -2.63
N VAL A 327 -46.86 0.89 -3.66
CA VAL A 327 -47.88 0.35 -4.58
C VAL A 327 -48.81 -0.67 -3.88
N LEU A 328 -48.30 -1.43 -2.92
CA LEU A 328 -49.06 -2.45 -2.18
C LEU A 328 -49.90 -1.87 -1.03
N ARG A 329 -49.62 -0.65 -0.55
CA ARG A 329 -50.29 -0.06 0.63
C ARG A 329 -51.72 0.45 0.42
N LYS A 330 -52.33 0.27 -0.77
CA LYS A 330 -53.72 0.69 -1.04
C LYS A 330 -54.73 -0.46 -0.90
N LYS A 331 -55.12 -0.78 0.35
CA LYS A 331 -56.50 -1.06 0.85
C LYS A 331 -56.52 -1.96 2.11
N GLY A 332 -57.01 -1.39 3.21
CA GLY A 332 -58.16 -1.92 3.97
C GLY A 332 -58.04 -3.19 4.82
N SER A 333 -57.78 -2.99 6.12
CA SER A 333 -58.49 -3.52 7.31
C SER A 333 -59.14 -4.91 7.33
N GLY A 334 -58.73 -5.75 8.30
CA GLY A 334 -59.49 -6.90 8.82
C GLY A 334 -58.75 -7.65 9.94
N LYS A 335 -59.41 -7.84 11.10
CA LYS A 335 -58.91 -8.42 12.38
C LYS A 335 -58.63 -9.95 12.33
N PRO A 336 -57.96 -10.53 13.36
CA PRO A 336 -57.10 -11.72 13.23
C PRO A 336 -57.78 -13.06 13.57
N ARG A 337 -57.26 -14.15 13.00
CA ARG A 337 -57.48 -15.52 13.51
C ARG A 337 -56.28 -16.42 13.24
N ALA A 338 -56.02 -17.26 14.25
CA ALA A 338 -54.93 -18.20 14.37
C ALA A 338 -54.92 -19.29 13.29
N GLY A 339 -53.72 -19.79 13.01
CA GLY A 339 -53.47 -20.95 12.15
C GLY A 339 -52.09 -20.83 11.53
N ALA A 340 -51.06 -21.37 12.20
CA ALA A 340 -49.74 -21.51 11.62
C ALA A 340 -49.75 -22.63 10.56
N PRO A 341 -49.22 -22.38 9.35
CA PRO A 341 -48.48 -23.37 8.61
C PRO A 341 -46.99 -23.03 8.70
N VAL A 342 -46.21 -24.07 8.94
CA VAL A 342 -44.74 -24.06 8.95
C VAL A 342 -44.24 -23.57 7.59
N TYR A 343 -43.72 -22.34 7.53
CA TYR A 343 -42.89 -21.91 6.41
C TYR A 343 -41.47 -22.38 6.70
N ARG A 344 -40.98 -23.36 5.93
CA ARG A 344 -39.54 -23.66 5.88
C ARG A 344 -38.85 -22.39 5.42
N THR A 345 -38.14 -21.72 6.32
CA THR A 345 -37.13 -20.74 5.94
C THR A 345 -36.20 -21.41 4.93
N PRO A 346 -35.95 -20.84 3.73
CA PRO A 346 -34.77 -21.20 2.98
C PRO A 346 -33.60 -21.01 3.94
N GLN A 347 -32.86 -22.09 4.21
CA GLN A 347 -31.67 -21.99 5.04
C GLN A 347 -30.82 -20.84 4.51
N PRO A 348 -30.38 -19.90 5.37
CA PRO A 348 -29.35 -18.96 4.97
C PRO A 348 -28.21 -19.80 4.43
N GLN A 349 -27.89 -19.64 3.16
CA GLN A 349 -26.66 -20.20 2.63
C GLN A 349 -25.55 -19.67 3.53
N THR A 350 -24.97 -20.57 4.30
CA THR A 350 -23.85 -20.29 5.19
C THR A 350 -22.73 -19.79 4.29
N VAL A 351 -22.42 -18.51 4.39
CA VAL A 351 -21.10 -18.03 4.00
C VAL A 351 -20.13 -18.86 4.83
N PRO A 352 -19.24 -19.67 4.23
CA PRO A 352 -18.28 -20.44 5.01
C PRO A 352 -17.51 -19.49 5.92
N GLY A 353 -17.66 -19.62 7.24
CA GLY A 353 -17.01 -18.78 8.24
C GLY A 353 -17.84 -17.67 8.90
N ASP A 354 -19.14 -17.48 8.61
CA ASP A 354 -19.99 -16.54 9.38
C ASP A 354 -20.61 -17.24 10.61
N SER A 355 -20.22 -16.83 11.80
CA SER A 355 -20.70 -17.40 13.07
C SER A 355 -22.17 -17.11 13.38
N GLY A 356 -22.77 -16.14 12.67
CA GLY A 356 -24.09 -15.62 12.98
C GLY A 356 -24.13 -14.64 14.16
N PHE A 357 -23.04 -14.42 14.92
CA PHE A 357 -23.02 -13.43 16.01
C PHE A 357 -22.63 -12.04 15.52
N ARG A 358 -23.26 -11.02 16.11
CA ARG A 358 -22.95 -9.60 15.95
C ARG A 358 -22.79 -8.95 17.32
N ILE A 359 -22.02 -7.87 17.38
CA ILE A 359 -22.08 -6.92 18.49
C ILE A 359 -22.47 -5.55 17.94
N GLN A 360 -23.31 -4.82 18.66
CA GLN A 360 -23.70 -3.46 18.31
C GLN A 360 -23.29 -2.51 19.44
N GLY A 361 -22.55 -1.45 19.08
CA GLY A 361 -22.25 -0.38 20.02
C GLY A 361 -23.54 0.35 20.40
N VAL A 362 -23.85 0.35 21.69
CA VAL A 362 -24.98 1.07 22.28
C VAL A 362 -24.59 2.51 22.60
N SER A 363 -23.38 2.72 23.09
CA SER A 363 -22.85 4.04 23.48
C SER A 363 -21.33 4.10 23.29
N GLY A 364 -20.79 5.31 23.23
CA GLY A 364 -19.37 5.56 23.07
C GLY A 364 -18.92 5.65 21.61
N TYR A 365 -17.62 5.53 21.34
CA TYR A 365 -17.01 5.74 20.01
C TYR A 365 -17.62 4.86 18.91
N PHE A 366 -18.03 3.64 19.27
CA PHE A 366 -18.67 2.70 18.34
C PHE A 366 -20.20 2.71 18.42
N GLY A 367 -20.81 3.68 19.11
CA GLY A 367 -22.26 3.84 19.23
C GLY A 367 -22.98 3.83 17.88
N GLY A 368 -24.02 3.01 17.76
CA GLY A 368 -24.82 2.84 16.55
C GLY A 368 -24.20 1.95 15.47
N LYS A 369 -22.93 1.55 15.61
CA LYS A 369 -22.24 0.67 14.65
C LYS A 369 -22.39 -0.80 15.05
N ARG A 370 -22.42 -1.70 14.05
CA ARG A 370 -22.64 -3.15 14.24
C ARG A 370 -21.55 -3.95 13.54
N TYR A 371 -20.99 -4.93 14.25
CA TYR A 371 -19.81 -5.68 13.84
C TYR A 371 -20.06 -7.18 13.87
N ALA A 372 -19.49 -7.90 12.90
CA ALA A 372 -19.53 -9.35 12.86
C ALA A 372 -18.45 -9.98 13.74
N VAL A 373 -18.82 -11.04 14.47
CA VAL A 373 -17.87 -11.78 15.31
C VAL A 373 -17.70 -13.19 14.76
N ASN A 374 -16.92 -13.35 13.70
CA ASN A 374 -16.84 -14.61 12.96
C ASN A 374 -15.97 -15.68 13.66
N HIS A 375 -14.80 -15.29 14.15
CA HIS A 375 -13.89 -16.17 14.89
C HIS A 375 -13.38 -15.47 16.16
N VAL A 376 -12.42 -14.55 16.01
CA VAL A 376 -11.90 -13.73 17.11
C VAL A 376 -12.06 -12.27 16.73
N VAL A 377 -12.60 -11.46 17.64
CA VAL A 377 -12.68 -10.00 17.54
C VAL A 377 -12.17 -9.39 18.82
N ARG A 378 -11.06 -8.67 18.74
CA ARG A 378 -10.46 -7.93 19.83
C ARG A 378 -10.79 -6.45 19.75
N LEU A 379 -11.00 -5.86 20.92
CA LEU A 379 -11.27 -4.45 21.12
C LEU A 379 -10.14 -3.85 21.95
N GLY A 380 -9.58 -2.73 21.51
CA GLY A 380 -8.47 -2.07 22.20
C GLY A 380 -7.93 -0.88 21.41
N ARG A 381 -6.89 -0.22 21.93
CA ARG A 381 -6.26 0.95 21.30
C ARG A 381 -5.15 0.60 20.30
N ASP A 382 -4.66 -0.63 20.34
CA ASP A 382 -3.55 -1.07 19.50
C ASP A 382 -4.08 -1.59 18.15
N PRO A 383 -3.87 -0.86 17.03
CA PRO A 383 -4.40 -1.26 15.74
C PRO A 383 -3.80 -2.58 15.22
N GLN A 384 -2.63 -2.99 15.72
CA GLN A 384 -1.98 -4.25 15.32
C GLN A 384 -2.61 -5.47 16.01
N MET A 385 -3.26 -5.27 17.15
CA MET A 385 -3.75 -6.35 18.00
C MET A 385 -5.28 -6.45 18.05
N ASN A 386 -6.01 -5.43 17.57
CA ASN A 386 -7.46 -5.34 17.69
C ASN A 386 -8.13 -5.10 16.35
N GLN A 387 -9.23 -5.79 16.12
CA GLN A 387 -10.07 -5.59 14.93
C GLN A 387 -10.97 -4.35 15.10
N LEU A 388 -11.33 -4.01 16.34
CA LEU A 388 -12.07 -2.79 16.66
C LEU A 388 -11.18 -1.87 17.49
N VAL A 389 -10.64 -0.85 16.81
CA VAL A 389 -9.60 0.02 17.35
C VAL A 389 -10.19 1.31 17.88
N TYR A 390 -9.94 1.59 19.15
CA TYR A 390 -10.26 2.88 19.76
C TYR A 390 -9.14 3.89 19.53
N PRO A 391 -9.47 5.15 19.18
CA PRO A 391 -8.52 6.25 19.18
C PRO A 391 -7.81 6.45 20.53
N GLN A 392 -6.60 7.06 20.51
CA GLN A 392 -5.78 7.23 21.71
C GLN A 392 -6.37 8.19 22.75
N ASP A 393 -7.23 9.12 22.32
CA ASP A 393 -7.92 10.09 23.16
C ASP A 393 -9.13 9.50 23.91
N VAL A 394 -9.61 8.31 23.52
CA VAL A 394 -10.66 7.59 24.25
C VAL A 394 -10.07 7.00 25.55
N LYS A 395 -10.41 7.64 26.66
CA LYS A 395 -9.91 7.28 28.00
C LYS A 395 -10.41 5.91 28.46
N GLY A 396 -9.58 5.23 29.24
CA GLY A 396 -9.96 3.98 29.90
C GLY A 396 -9.82 2.72 29.04
N ILE A 397 -9.54 2.84 27.75
CA ILE A 397 -9.32 1.67 26.89
C ILE A 397 -7.86 1.21 26.99
N SER A 398 -7.57 -0.08 26.87
CA SER A 398 -6.21 -0.64 26.95
C SER A 398 -5.71 -1.00 25.55
N ARG A 399 -4.40 -1.21 25.39
CA ARG A 399 -3.81 -1.62 24.10
C ARG A 399 -4.55 -2.82 23.52
N VAL A 400 -4.73 -3.89 24.29
CA VAL A 400 -5.72 -4.94 24.05
C VAL A 400 -6.63 -4.95 25.26
N HIS A 401 -7.92 -4.68 25.09
CA HIS A 401 -8.85 -4.50 26.22
C HIS A 401 -9.69 -5.75 26.46
N CYS A 402 -10.42 -6.21 25.45
CA CYS A 402 -11.19 -7.45 25.55
C CYS A 402 -11.21 -8.21 24.22
N GLU A 403 -11.51 -9.50 24.30
CA GLU A 403 -11.59 -10.42 23.18
C GLU A 403 -12.95 -11.10 23.17
N LEU A 404 -13.57 -11.15 22.00
CA LEU A 404 -14.74 -11.95 21.71
C LEU A 404 -14.35 -13.11 20.82
N THR A 405 -14.70 -14.32 21.22
CA THR A 405 -14.34 -15.54 20.49
C THR A 405 -15.56 -16.42 20.30
N VAL A 406 -15.75 -16.93 19.08
CA VAL A 406 -16.77 -17.94 18.78
C VAL A 406 -16.14 -19.32 18.79
N VAL A 407 -16.58 -20.17 19.71
CA VAL A 407 -16.17 -21.57 19.82
C VAL A 407 -17.42 -22.43 19.84
N GLU A 408 -17.48 -23.44 18.97
CA GLU A 408 -18.61 -24.39 18.88
C GLU A 408 -20.01 -23.72 18.77
N GLY A 409 -20.09 -22.60 18.04
CA GLY A 409 -21.34 -21.87 17.84
C GLY A 409 -21.82 -21.08 19.06
N LYS A 410 -20.96 -20.87 20.05
CA LYS A 410 -21.20 -20.02 21.22
C LYS A 410 -20.24 -18.84 21.24
N LEU A 411 -20.73 -17.68 21.65
CA LEU A 411 -19.93 -16.46 21.79
C LEU A 411 -19.40 -16.34 23.21
N TYR A 412 -18.10 -16.10 23.35
CA TYR A 412 -17.45 -15.86 24.62
C TYR A 412 -16.82 -14.48 24.64
N LEU A 413 -16.92 -13.79 25.78
CA LEU A 413 -16.21 -12.55 26.07
C LEU A 413 -15.15 -12.80 27.14
N LYS A 414 -13.95 -12.26 26.91
CA LYS A 414 -12.82 -12.33 27.84
C LYS A 414 -12.20 -10.95 28.00
N ASP A 415 -11.94 -10.54 29.24
CA ASP A 415 -11.07 -9.39 29.50
C ASP A 415 -9.61 -9.77 29.24
N ALA A 416 -8.88 -8.98 28.46
CA ALA A 416 -7.51 -9.27 28.04
C ALA A 416 -6.44 -8.80 29.05
N GLY A 417 -6.80 -8.61 30.32
CA GLY A 417 -5.94 -7.99 31.33
C GLY A 417 -5.98 -6.46 31.24
N SER A 418 -7.16 -5.92 30.94
CA SER A 418 -7.31 -4.48 30.76
C SER A 418 -7.15 -3.72 32.07
N SER A 419 -6.59 -2.52 31.99
CA SER A 419 -6.32 -1.69 33.17
C SER A 419 -7.61 -1.21 33.85
N TYR A 420 -8.66 -0.99 33.06
CA TYR A 420 -9.93 -0.42 33.54
C TYR A 420 -11.09 -1.43 33.58
N GLY A 421 -10.87 -2.66 33.10
CA GLY A 421 -11.79 -3.77 33.19
C GLY A 421 -12.88 -3.78 32.12
N THR A 422 -13.35 -4.99 31.85
CA THR A 422 -14.57 -5.28 31.07
C THR A 422 -15.69 -5.72 32.01
N TYR A 423 -16.92 -5.25 31.78
CA TYR A 423 -18.07 -5.45 32.65
C TYR A 423 -19.28 -6.02 31.89
N LEU A 424 -20.06 -6.90 32.52
CA LEU A 424 -21.32 -7.41 31.97
C LEU A 424 -22.49 -6.46 32.27
N GLY A 425 -23.65 -6.67 31.63
CA GLY A 425 -24.84 -5.80 31.66
C GLY A 425 -25.47 -5.51 33.04
N GLY A 426 -24.98 -6.11 34.12
CA GLY A 426 -25.33 -5.79 35.51
C GLY A 426 -24.23 -5.06 36.30
N GLY A 427 -23.17 -4.60 35.64
CA GLY A 427 -22.02 -3.93 36.27
C GLY A 427 -20.99 -4.88 36.89
N GLN A 428 -21.17 -6.20 36.75
CA GLN A 428 -20.20 -7.19 37.22
C GLN A 428 -18.92 -7.13 36.37
N ARG A 429 -17.78 -6.86 37.03
CA ARG A 429 -16.46 -6.88 36.38
C ARG A 429 -16.03 -8.32 36.11
N LEU A 430 -15.54 -8.59 34.91
CA LEU A 430 -14.93 -9.86 34.55
C LEU A 430 -13.53 -9.97 35.17
N ALA A 431 -13.18 -11.15 35.67
CA ALA A 431 -11.80 -11.44 36.03
C ALA A 431 -10.95 -11.49 34.76
N ALA A 432 -9.72 -10.98 34.84
CA ALA A 432 -8.79 -10.99 33.71
C ALA A 432 -8.59 -12.42 33.19
N ASN A 433 -8.64 -12.58 31.86
CA ASN A 433 -8.52 -13.85 31.14
C ASN A 433 -9.59 -14.90 31.42
N GLN A 434 -10.65 -14.59 32.17
CA GLN A 434 -11.79 -15.47 32.34
C GLN A 434 -12.79 -15.27 31.19
N ALA A 435 -13.05 -16.32 30.42
CA ALA A 435 -14.05 -16.31 29.37
C ALA A 435 -15.45 -16.57 29.93
N VAL A 436 -16.42 -15.74 29.54
CA VAL A 436 -17.84 -15.88 29.90
C VAL A 436 -18.67 -15.97 28.62
N GLU A 437 -19.59 -16.93 28.58
CA GLU A 437 -20.51 -17.10 27.45
C GLU A 437 -21.51 -15.92 27.42
N LEU A 438 -21.65 -15.26 26.27
CA LEU A 438 -22.64 -14.23 26.02
C LEU A 438 -23.76 -14.76 25.11
N LYS A 439 -25.00 -14.37 25.42
CA LYS A 439 -26.19 -14.68 24.63
C LYS A 439 -26.70 -13.45 23.90
N PRO A 440 -27.43 -13.61 22.78
CA PRO A 440 -28.09 -12.49 22.11
C PRO A 440 -28.99 -11.71 23.08
N GLY A 441 -28.82 -10.39 23.11
CA GLY A 441 -29.45 -9.48 24.08
C GLY A 441 -28.56 -9.12 25.27
N ASP A 442 -27.52 -9.89 25.57
CA ASP A 442 -26.59 -9.58 26.65
C ASP A 442 -25.78 -8.34 26.32
N ARG A 443 -25.49 -7.55 27.36
CA ARG A 443 -24.67 -6.35 27.26
C ARG A 443 -23.33 -6.55 27.91
N PHE A 444 -22.32 -5.89 27.36
CA PHE A 444 -21.03 -5.72 28.03
C PHE A 444 -20.52 -4.31 27.77
N SER A 445 -19.62 -3.86 28.63
CA SER A 445 -19.02 -2.53 28.52
C SER A 445 -17.55 -2.56 28.89
N LEU A 446 -16.81 -1.61 28.35
CA LEU A 446 -15.39 -1.42 28.60
C LEU A 446 -15.22 -0.19 29.48
N ALA A 447 -14.26 -0.25 30.40
CA ALA A 447 -13.95 0.87 31.31
C ALA A 447 -15.18 1.40 32.08
N SER A 448 -15.37 2.72 32.19
CA SER A 448 -16.41 3.41 32.98
C SER A 448 -17.84 3.28 32.40
N GLN A 449 -18.15 2.19 31.69
CA GLN A 449 -19.43 1.91 31.03
C GLN A 449 -19.80 2.88 29.89
N GLN A 450 -18.90 3.79 29.50
CA GLN A 450 -19.12 4.72 28.39
C GLN A 450 -19.15 3.99 27.04
N GLU A 451 -18.30 2.98 26.89
CA GLU A 451 -18.21 2.13 25.71
C GLU A 451 -19.01 0.84 25.96
N THR A 452 -20.28 0.84 25.55
CA THR A 452 -21.21 -0.27 25.80
C THR A 452 -21.62 -0.94 24.50
N PHE A 453 -21.68 -2.27 24.51
CA PHE A 453 -22.14 -3.10 23.42
C PHE A 453 -23.29 -4.00 23.86
N VAL A 454 -24.12 -4.40 22.89
CA VAL A 454 -25.10 -5.47 23.03
C VAL A 454 -24.80 -6.56 22.00
N VAL A 455 -24.90 -7.81 22.44
CA VAL A 455 -24.78 -8.98 21.56
C VAL A 455 -26.07 -9.16 20.78
N ASP A 456 -25.92 -9.45 19.50
CA ASP A 456 -27.00 -9.62 18.56
C ASP A 456 -26.67 -10.77 17.59
N VAL A 457 -27.61 -11.15 16.74
CA VAL A 457 -27.45 -12.23 15.75
C VAL A 457 -27.72 -11.75 14.35
N LYS A 458 -27.15 -12.41 13.36
CA LYS A 458 -27.37 -12.14 11.94
C LYS A 458 -28.87 -12.21 11.63
N GLY A 459 -29.44 -11.07 11.23
CA GLY A 459 -30.89 -10.91 11.01
C GLY A 459 -31.71 -10.48 12.24
N GLY A 460 -31.06 -10.16 13.36
CA GLY A 460 -31.67 -9.64 14.60
C GLY A 460 -32.43 -8.33 14.44
N VAL A 461 -33.40 -8.16 15.36
CA VAL A 461 -34.70 -7.46 15.30
C VAL A 461 -34.71 -6.10 14.59
#